data_AF-A0A7W0Y917-F1
#
_entry.id   AF-A0A7W0Y917-F1
#
_cell.length_a   1.000
_cell.length_b   1.000
_cell.length_c   1.000
_cell.angle_alpha   90.00
_cell.angle_beta   90.00
_cell.angle_gamma   90.00
#
_symmetry.space_group_name_H-M   'P 1'
#
loop_
_entity.id
_entity.type
_entity.pdbx_description
1 polymer ?
#
loop_
_entity_poly.entity_id
_entity_poly.type
_entity_poly.pdbx_seq_one_letter_code
_entity_poly.pdbx_strand_id
1 'polypeptide(L)'
;MESELEKLMLAVQADDRDTVRTEWTTLERELSSHLEAEEHFMIPAFATVQHDEAVALLREHGQIRQSLLEVGVAIELHYLQSPQLRELVELLHAHAHREESLLYPWADSWIQPAQVRLVRAHIGR
;
A
#
# COMPACT_ATOMS: atom_id res chain seq x y z
N MET A 1 3.93 6.47 -4.97
CA MET A 1 2.57 6.13 -4.52
C MET A 1 1.61 7.32 -4.52
N GLU A 2 1.92 8.45 -3.88
CA GLU A 2 0.97 9.60 -3.81
C GLU A 2 0.65 10.18 -5.20
N SER A 3 1.65 10.31 -6.08
CA SER A 3 1.47 10.84 -7.44
C SER A 3 0.63 9.93 -8.34
N GLU A 4 0.68 8.62 -8.10
CA GLU A 4 -0.02 7.58 -8.84
C GLU A 4 -1.50 7.53 -8.44
N LEU A 5 -1.80 7.74 -7.16
CA LEU A 5 -3.17 7.88 -6.64
C LEU A 5 -3.87 9.11 -7.22
N GLU A 6 -3.18 10.26 -7.26
CA GLU A 6 -3.73 11.49 -7.86
C GLU A 6 -4.04 11.31 -9.35
N LYS A 7 -3.14 10.70 -10.12
CA LYS A 7 -3.36 10.40 -11.54
C LYS A 7 -4.55 9.47 -11.75
N LEU A 8 -4.66 8.41 -10.95
CA LEU A 8 -5.79 7.49 -11.00
C LEU A 8 -7.12 8.21 -10.71
N MET A 9 -7.17 9.07 -9.69
CA MET A 9 -8.35 9.86 -9.38
C MET A 9 -8.76 10.80 -10.52
N LEU A 10 -7.80 11.49 -11.13
CA LEU A 10 -8.05 12.37 -12.28
C LEU A 10 -8.57 11.57 -13.48
N ALA A 11 -8.00 10.40 -13.76
CA ALA A 11 -8.44 9.53 -14.84
C ALA A 11 -9.88 9.03 -14.64
N VAL A 12 -10.25 8.64 -13.40
CA VAL A 12 -11.63 8.25 -13.06
C VAL A 12 -12.60 9.42 -13.26
N GLN A 13 -12.22 10.63 -12.84
CA GLN A 13 -13.05 11.83 -13.05
C GLN A 13 -13.24 12.18 -14.52
N ALA A 14 -12.24 11.91 -15.36
CA ALA A 14 -12.27 12.15 -16.79
C ALA A 14 -12.95 11.03 -17.61
N ASP A 15 -13.40 9.93 -16.98
CA ASP A 15 -13.82 8.68 -17.65
C ASP A 15 -12.76 8.15 -18.65
N ASP A 16 -11.48 8.37 -18.35
CA ASP A 16 -10.35 7.89 -19.15
C ASP A 16 -9.99 6.45 -18.76
N ARG A 17 -10.71 5.50 -19.35
CA ARG A 17 -10.64 4.09 -18.98
C ARG A 17 -9.28 3.45 -19.22
N ASP A 18 -8.57 3.87 -20.26
CA ASP A 18 -7.25 3.30 -20.59
C ASP A 18 -6.20 3.78 -19.58
N THR A 19 -6.26 5.06 -19.20
CA THR A 19 -5.42 5.58 -18.12
C THR A 19 -5.78 4.94 -16.78
N VAL A 20 -7.08 4.81 -16.45
CA VAL A 20 -7.52 4.12 -15.21
C VAL A 20 -6.94 2.72 -15.12
N ARG A 21 -7.05 1.90 -16.17
CA ARG A 21 -6.52 0.52 -16.16
C ARG A 21 -5.00 0.49 -15.99
N THR A 22 -4.29 1.39 -16.69
CA THR A 22 -2.82 1.44 -16.67
C THR A 22 -2.29 1.86 -15.31
N GLU A 23 -2.83 2.94 -14.76
CA GLU A 23 -2.43 3.45 -13.44
C GLU A 23 -2.85 2.46 -12.34
N TRP A 24 -4.04 1.86 -12.44
CA TRP A 24 -4.49 0.83 -11.51
C TRP A 24 -3.55 -0.38 -11.44
N THR A 25 -3.20 -0.94 -12.60
CA THR A 25 -2.30 -2.11 -12.69
C THR A 25 -0.93 -1.82 -12.07
N THR A 26 -0.47 -0.57 -12.19
CA THR A 26 0.79 -0.13 -11.59
C THR A 26 0.67 0.01 -10.08
N LEU A 27 -0.36 0.71 -9.60
CA LEU A 27 -0.65 0.88 -8.19
C LEU A 27 -0.81 -0.46 -7.46
N GLU A 28 -1.62 -1.37 -8.00
CA GLU A 28 -1.89 -2.68 -7.41
C GLU A 28 -0.60 -3.50 -7.26
N ARG A 29 0.24 -3.52 -8.29
CA ARG A 29 1.52 -4.24 -8.28
C ARG A 29 2.48 -3.66 -7.25
N GLU A 30 2.68 -2.34 -7.27
CA GLU A 30 3.61 -1.66 -6.36
C GLU A 30 3.18 -1.80 -4.91
N LEU A 31 1.89 -1.60 -4.63
CA LEU A 31 1.36 -1.71 -3.28
C LEU A 31 1.40 -3.15 -2.77
N SER A 32 1.10 -4.15 -3.61
CA SER A 32 1.24 -5.55 -3.20
C SER A 32 2.68 -5.91 -2.85
N SER A 33 3.65 -5.47 -3.66
CA SER A 33 5.09 -5.66 -3.41
C SER A 33 5.55 -4.96 -2.12
N HIS A 34 5.04 -3.74 -1.87
CA HIS A 34 5.28 -3.00 -0.64
C HIS A 34 4.84 -3.80 0.60
N LEU A 35 3.56 -4.21 0.64
CA LEU A 35 3.01 -4.95 1.77
C LEU A 35 3.75 -6.28 2.00
N GLU A 36 4.08 -7.00 0.93
CA GLU A 36 4.85 -8.26 1.01
C GLU A 36 6.27 -8.03 1.57
N ALA A 37 6.94 -6.96 1.16
CA ALA A 37 8.27 -6.63 1.68
C ALA A 37 8.22 -6.38 3.20
N GLU A 38 7.26 -5.59 3.66
CA GLU A 38 7.13 -5.29 5.07
C GLU A 38 6.80 -6.53 5.90
N GLU A 39 5.83 -7.32 5.45
CA GLU A 39 5.39 -8.55 6.10
C GLU A 39 6.50 -9.60 6.18
N HIS A 40 7.40 -9.64 5.20
CA HIS A 40 8.48 -10.61 5.18
C HIS A 40 9.71 -10.13 5.97
N PHE A 41 10.07 -8.85 5.87
CA PHE A 41 11.36 -8.36 6.36
C PHE A 41 11.27 -7.49 7.62
N MET A 42 10.20 -6.74 7.81
CA MET A 42 10.11 -5.69 8.84
C MET A 42 9.17 -6.08 9.98
N ILE A 43 7.93 -6.41 9.68
CA ILE A 43 6.89 -6.72 10.66
C ILE A 43 7.29 -7.87 11.61
N PRO A 44 7.89 -8.98 11.15
CA PRO A 44 8.26 -10.07 12.06
C PRO A 44 9.30 -9.64 13.10
N ALA A 45 10.27 -8.81 12.71
CA ALA A 45 11.25 -8.27 13.62
C ALA A 45 10.64 -7.20 14.54
N PHE A 46 9.74 -6.36 14.03
CA PHE A 46 9.02 -5.37 14.83
C PHE A 46 8.14 -6.01 15.89
N ALA A 47 7.48 -7.13 15.57
CA ALA A 47 6.62 -7.88 16.48
C ALA A 47 7.34 -8.40 17.72
N THR A 48 8.67 -8.52 17.69
CA THR A 48 9.46 -8.91 18.88
C THR A 48 9.55 -7.80 19.93
N VAL A 49 9.29 -6.55 19.54
CA VAL A 49 9.36 -5.36 20.40
C VAL A 49 7.96 -4.78 20.64
N GLN A 50 7.12 -4.74 19.61
CA GLN A 50 5.79 -4.12 19.62
C GLN A 50 4.76 -5.06 18.97
N HIS A 51 4.38 -6.13 19.68
CA HIS A 51 3.51 -7.17 19.14
C HIS A 51 2.13 -6.65 18.69
N ASP A 52 1.46 -5.85 19.52
CA ASP A 52 0.11 -5.36 19.25
C ASP A 52 0.08 -4.44 18.02
N GLU A 53 1.09 -3.60 17.84
CA GLU A 53 1.24 -2.74 16.66
C GLU A 53 1.51 -3.55 15.40
N ALA A 54 2.36 -4.58 15.47
CA ALA A 54 2.59 -5.49 14.35
C ALA A 54 1.31 -6.22 13.92
N VAL A 55 0.50 -6.70 14.88
CA VAL A 55 -0.79 -7.33 14.57
C VAL A 55 -1.76 -6.33 13.94
N ALA A 56 -1.75 -5.08 14.40
CA ALA A 56 -2.60 -4.03 13.84
C ALA A 56 -2.20 -3.67 12.40
N LEU A 57 -0.90 -3.57 12.09
CA LEU A 57 -0.40 -3.38 10.72
C LEU A 57 -0.82 -4.53 9.80
N LEU A 58 -0.68 -5.79 10.24
CA LEU A 58 -1.12 -6.94 9.44
C LEU A 58 -2.62 -6.93 9.15
N ARG A 59 -3.44 -6.48 10.10
CA ARG A 59 -4.89 -6.33 9.89
C ARG A 59 -5.18 -5.25 8.86
N GLU A 60 -4.49 -4.12 8.97
CA GLU A 60 -4.58 -2.99 8.04
C GLU A 60 -4.18 -3.41 6.62
N HIS A 61 -3.11 -4.19 6.47
CA HIS A 61 -2.71 -4.77 5.18
C HIS A 61 -3.79 -5.70 4.61
N GLY A 62 -4.48 -6.46 5.46
CA GLY A 62 -5.63 -7.27 5.04
C GLY A 62 -6.79 -6.42 4.52
N GLN A 63 -7.08 -5.28 5.17
CA GLN A 63 -8.10 -4.33 4.72
C GLN A 63 -7.73 -3.68 3.39
N ILE A 64 -6.46 -3.30 3.22
CA ILE A 64 -5.94 -2.73 1.98
C ILE A 64 -6.09 -3.72 0.83
N ARG A 65 -5.69 -4.99 1.02
CA ARG A 65 -5.83 -6.02 -0.03
C ARG A 65 -7.29 -6.28 -0.41
N GLN A 66 -8.20 -6.26 0.57
CA GLN A 66 -9.63 -6.40 0.30
C GLN A 66 -10.16 -5.22 -0.53
N SER A 67 -9.78 -3.99 -0.17
CA SER A 67 -10.17 -2.79 -0.91
C SER A 67 -9.58 -2.76 -2.32
N LEU A 68 -8.32 -3.19 -2.48
CA LEU A 68 -7.70 -3.38 -3.80
C LEU A 68 -8.52 -4.32 -4.68
N LEU A 69 -8.87 -5.51 -4.17
CA LEU A 69 -9.68 -6.47 -4.91
C LEU A 69 -11.02 -5.87 -5.35
N GLU A 70 -11.72 -5.18 -4.45
CA GLU A 70 -13.03 -4.57 -4.72
C GLU A 70 -12.96 -3.49 -5.79
N VAL A 71 -11.95 -2.60 -5.71
CA VAL A 71 -11.73 -1.55 -6.70
C VAL A 71 -11.29 -2.13 -8.05
N GLY A 72 -10.42 -3.13 -8.06
CA GLY A 72 -9.98 -3.81 -9.29
C GLY A 72 -11.14 -4.47 -10.02
N VAL A 73 -12.03 -5.17 -9.31
CA VAL A 73 -13.27 -5.72 -9.87
C VAL A 73 -14.17 -4.61 -10.42
N ALA A 74 -14.28 -3.48 -9.72
CA ALA A 74 -15.08 -2.35 -10.17
C ALA A 74 -14.57 -1.68 -11.44
N ILE A 75 -13.25 -1.63 -11.63
CA ILE A 75 -12.60 -1.12 -12.84
C ILE A 75 -12.89 -2.06 -14.03
N GLU A 76 -12.69 -3.36 -13.84
CA GLU A 76 -12.89 -4.37 -14.89
C GLU A 76 -14.35 -4.46 -15.34
N LEU A 77 -15.29 -4.26 -14.42
CA LEU A 77 -16.72 -4.23 -14.72
C LEU A 77 -17.23 -2.83 -15.10
N HIS A 78 -16.34 -1.84 -15.24
CA HIS A 78 -16.66 -0.46 -15.62
C HIS A 78 -17.73 0.21 -14.74
N TYR A 79 -17.75 -0.11 -13.43
CA TYR A 79 -18.67 0.48 -12.47
C TYR A 79 -18.00 1.25 -11.34
N LEU A 80 -16.66 1.45 -11.38
CA LEU A 80 -15.95 2.18 -10.35
C LEU A 80 -16.60 3.54 -10.08
N GLN A 81 -17.00 3.78 -8.83
CA GLN A 81 -17.54 5.06 -8.40
C GLN A 81 -16.50 5.79 -7.54
N SER A 82 -16.60 7.11 -7.51
CA SER A 82 -15.64 7.95 -6.79
C SER A 82 -15.55 7.67 -5.27
N PRO A 83 -16.65 7.29 -4.56
CA PRO A 83 -16.56 6.93 -3.15
C PRO A 83 -15.64 5.74 -2.87
N GLN A 84 -15.72 4.64 -3.64
CA GLN A 84 -14.89 3.46 -3.39
C GLN A 84 -13.39 3.79 -3.55
N LEU A 85 -13.05 4.58 -4.59
CA LEU A 85 -11.66 5.01 -4.78
C LEU A 85 -11.19 5.95 -3.67
N ARG A 86 -12.05 6.85 -3.17
CA ARG A 86 -11.72 7.76 -2.07
C ARG A 86 -11.46 6.99 -0.77
N GLU A 87 -12.29 5.99 -0.46
CA GLU A 87 -12.11 5.16 0.73
C GLU A 87 -10.77 4.41 0.71
N LEU A 88 -10.39 3.87 -0.46
CA LEU A 88 -9.05 3.28 -0.64
C LEU A 88 -7.95 4.31 -0.40
N VAL A 89 -8.05 5.50 -1.00
CA VAL A 89 -7.05 6.58 -0.82
C VAL A 89 -6.91 6.97 0.66
N GLU A 90 -8.02 7.15 1.37
CA GLU A 90 -8.01 7.48 2.80
C GLU A 90 -7.36 6.37 3.64
N LEU A 91 -7.63 5.10 3.31
CA LEU A 91 -6.98 3.95 3.97
C LEU A 91 -5.47 3.95 3.74
N LEU A 92 -5.01 4.23 2.51
CA LEU A 92 -3.57 4.27 2.19
C LEU A 92 -2.85 5.44 2.88
N HIS A 93 -3.49 6.61 2.99
CA HIS A 93 -2.92 7.72 3.75
C HIS A 93 -2.80 7.40 5.24
N ALA A 94 -3.82 6.77 5.83
CA ALA A 94 -3.78 6.36 7.23
C ALA A 94 -2.65 5.36 7.49
N HIS A 95 -2.50 4.37 6.59
CA HIS A 95 -1.47 3.36 6.64
C HIS A 95 -0.05 3.96 6.53
N ALA A 96 0.19 4.80 5.52
CA ALA A 96 1.48 5.47 5.34
C ALA A 96 1.84 6.32 6.56
N HIS A 97 0.88 7.07 7.11
CA HIS A 97 1.11 7.87 8.32
C HIS A 97 1.50 7.01 9.53
N ARG A 98 0.92 5.82 9.66
CA ARG A 98 1.24 4.89 10.74
C ARG A 98 2.64 4.30 10.57
N GLU A 99 3.02 3.90 9.36
CA GLU A 99 4.37 3.41 9.08
C GLU A 99 5.43 4.49 9.38
N GLU A 100 5.19 5.72 8.92
CA GLU A 100 6.08 6.87 9.13
C GLU A 100 6.25 7.24 10.61
N SER A 101 5.19 7.09 11.40
CA SER A 101 5.22 7.44 12.83
C SER A 101 5.76 6.33 13.72
N LEU A 102 5.70 5.07 13.28
CA LEU A 102 6.01 3.91 14.14
C LEU A 102 7.03 2.96 13.52
N LEU A 103 6.72 2.38 12.37
CA LEU A 103 7.48 1.28 11.79
C LEU A 103 8.83 1.75 11.25
N TYR A 104 8.87 2.83 10.47
CA TYR A 104 10.11 3.33 9.87
C TYR A 104 11.09 3.92 10.89
N PRO A 105 10.67 4.72 11.89
CA PRO A 105 11.58 5.19 12.94
C PRO A 105 12.19 4.05 13.75
N TRP A 106 11.41 2.99 14.02
CA TRP A 106 11.94 1.78 14.63
C TRP A 106 12.92 1.07 13.68
N ALA A 107 12.57 0.93 12.40
CA ALA A 107 13.43 0.29 11.41
C ALA A 107 14.80 0.99 11.33
N ASP A 108 14.82 2.32 11.24
CA ASP A 108 16.04 3.11 11.18
C ASP A 108 16.91 2.98 12.44
N SER A 109 16.29 2.73 13.60
CA SER A 109 16.98 2.60 14.88
C SER A 109 17.49 1.18 15.16
N TRP A 110 16.92 0.16 14.51
CA TRP A 110 17.11 -1.25 14.90
C TRP A 110 17.54 -2.19 13.77
N ILE A 111 17.30 -1.82 12.50
CA ILE A 111 17.59 -2.67 11.36
C ILE A 111 19.03 -2.43 10.88
N GLN A 112 19.80 -3.50 10.76
CA GLN A 112 21.17 -3.43 10.22
C GLN A 112 21.13 -2.96 8.76
N PRO A 113 22.15 -2.20 8.27
CA PRO A 113 22.19 -1.71 6.90
C PRO A 113 21.99 -2.78 5.80
N ALA A 114 22.25 -4.05 6.11
CA ALA A 114 22.03 -5.18 5.20
C ALA A 114 20.54 -5.50 4.97
N GLN A 115 19.69 -5.39 6.00
CA GLN A 115 18.25 -5.63 5.89
C GLN A 115 17.54 -4.46 5.18
N VAL A 116 17.99 -3.22 5.41
CA VAL A 116 17.51 -2.04 4.66
C VAL A 116 17.74 -2.20 3.15
N ARG A 117 18.88 -2.79 2.74
CA ARG A 117 19.17 -3.08 1.32
C ARG A 117 18.23 -4.13 0.72
N LEU A 118 17.80 -5.12 1.49
CA LEU A 118 16.90 -6.17 1.01
C LEU A 118 15.49 -5.61 0.75
N VAL A 119 14.98 -4.78 1.66
CA VAL A 119 13.69 -4.08 1.49
C VAL A 119 13.72 -3.18 0.25
N ARG A 120 14.75 -2.35 0.10
CA ARG A 120 14.88 -1.46 -1.07
C ARG A 120 15.03 -2.21 -2.40
N ALA A 121 15.68 -3.38 -2.40
CA ALA A 121 15.85 -4.21 -3.60
C ALA A 121 14.61 -5.05 -3.96
N HIS A 122 13.63 -5.15 -3.05
CA HIS A 122 12.35 -5.80 -3.28
C HIS A 122 11.32 -4.81 -3.83
N ILE A 123 11.31 -3.57 -3.29
CA ILE A 123 10.41 -2.49 -3.72
C ILE A 123 10.82 -1.89 -5.08
N GLY A 124 12.11 -1.86 -5.41
CA GLY A 124 12.62 -1.26 -6.65
C GLY A 124 12.64 -2.17 -7.89
N ARG A 125 11.87 -3.27 -7.92
CA ARG A 125 11.85 -4.23 -9.04
C ARG A 125 10.47 -4.39 -9.66
#